data_AF-A0A936U8I1-F1
#
_entry.id   AF-A0A936U8I1-F1
#
_cell.length_a   1.000
_cell.length_b   1.000
_cell.length_c   1.000
_cell.angle_alpha   90.00
_cell.angle_beta   90.00
_cell.angle_gamma   90.00
#
_symmetry.space_group_name_H-M   'P 1'
#
loop_
_entity.id
_entity.type
_entity.pdbx_description
1 polymer ?
#
loop_
_entity_poly.entity_id
_entity_poly.type
_entity_poly.pdbx_seq_one_letter_code
_entity_poly.pdbx_strand_id
1 'polypeptide(L)'
;MVVLYDDYGLLESAQEEVASIANPSWPVHRVSTVDEALSTPADTLALLAPADEVATIEELDGGRDRFVDRVVPVVVFLLRGGSGERALAKAPSLLSWVRSNLIDPSEQDPFDADAAREEFIRYAGKTPEEWLAMRRRGELDGSPESLGLTYRALLLEGPDDLA
;
A
#
# COMPACT_ATOMS: atom_id res chain seq x y z
N MET A 1 -7.98 4.79 -8.21
CA MET A 1 -7.96 3.64 -7.27
C MET A 1 -7.32 4.10 -5.97
N VAL A 2 -7.80 3.65 -4.82
CA VAL A 2 -7.17 3.94 -3.52
C VAL A 2 -6.76 2.62 -2.88
N VAL A 3 -5.55 2.57 -2.33
CA VAL A 3 -5.00 1.44 -1.58
C VAL A 3 -4.72 1.91 -0.16
N LEU A 4 -5.29 1.21 0.81
CA LEU A 4 -5.04 1.45 2.22
C LEU A 4 -3.90 0.55 2.69
N TYR A 5 -2.89 1.14 3.33
CA TYR A 5 -1.78 0.39 3.92
C TYR A 5 -1.73 0.64 5.43
N ASP A 6 -1.28 -0.34 6.20
CA ASP A 6 -1.42 -0.31 7.67
C ASP A 6 -0.34 0.49 8.38
N ASP A 7 0.84 0.63 7.77
CA ASP A 7 2.00 1.29 8.37
C ASP A 7 2.93 1.91 7.31
N TYR A 8 3.56 3.05 7.62
CA TYR A 8 4.51 3.72 6.74
C TYR A 8 5.67 2.83 6.27
N GLY A 9 6.11 1.88 7.12
CA GLY A 9 7.14 0.91 6.75
C GLY A 9 6.70 -0.10 5.68
N LEU A 10 5.40 -0.23 5.44
CA LEU A 10 4.83 -1.12 4.42
C LEU A 10 4.50 -0.42 3.10
N LEU A 11 4.67 0.90 3.03
CA LEU A 11 4.30 1.67 1.83
C LEU A 11 5.02 1.18 0.57
N GLU A 12 6.33 0.95 0.66
CA GLU A 12 7.12 0.48 -0.49
C GLU A 12 6.67 -0.91 -0.93
N SER A 13 6.47 -1.83 0.02
CA SER A 13 5.97 -3.18 -0.27
C SER A 13 4.58 -3.15 -0.90
N ALA A 14 3.67 -2.30 -0.41
CA ALA A 14 2.34 -2.12 -0.99
C ALA A 14 2.42 -1.57 -2.43
N GLN A 15 3.35 -0.63 -2.70
CA GLN A 15 3.58 -0.14 -4.06
C GLN A 15 4.14 -1.22 -4.99
N GLU A 16 5.02 -2.09 -4.50
CA GLU A 16 5.55 -3.22 -5.26
C GLU A 16 4.50 -4.28 -5.57
N GLU A 17 3.66 -4.61 -4.60
CA GLU A 17 2.56 -5.55 -4.79
C GLU A 17 1.60 -5.07 -5.88
N VAL A 18 1.16 -3.81 -5.80
CA VAL A 18 0.32 -3.19 -6.84
C VAL A 18 1.01 -3.19 -8.21
N ALA A 19 2.32 -2.89 -8.25
CA ALA A 19 3.08 -2.92 -9.50
C ALA A 19 3.19 -4.34 -10.09
N SER A 20 3.26 -5.38 -9.24
CA SER A 20 3.41 -6.77 -9.67
C SER A 20 2.13 -7.36 -10.29
N ILE A 21 0.96 -6.90 -9.82
CA ILE A 21 -0.35 -7.35 -10.31
C ILE A 21 -0.91 -6.45 -11.43
N ALA A 22 -0.30 -5.28 -11.63
CA ALA A 22 -0.65 -4.39 -12.72
C ALA A 22 -0.41 -5.06 -14.07
N ASN A 23 -1.09 -4.57 -15.12
CA ASN A 23 -0.85 -5.08 -16.47
C ASN A 23 0.63 -4.88 -16.83
N PRO A 24 1.37 -5.94 -17.23
CA PRO A 24 2.81 -5.86 -17.51
C PRO A 24 3.17 -4.89 -18.65
N SER A 25 2.18 -4.52 -19.48
CA SER A 25 2.36 -3.54 -20.58
C SER A 25 2.29 -2.08 -20.12
N TRP A 26 1.90 -1.82 -18.87
CA TRP A 26 1.85 -0.46 -18.33
C TRP A 26 3.19 -0.14 -17.62
N PRO A 27 3.93 0.88 -18.07
CA PRO A 27 5.04 1.41 -17.29
C PRO A 27 4.52 1.86 -15.92
N VAL A 28 5.34 1.68 -14.88
CA VAL A 28 4.98 2.06 -13.51
C VAL A 28 5.86 3.23 -13.07
N HIS A 29 5.23 4.25 -12.49
CA HIS A 29 5.92 5.43 -11.98
C HIS A 29 5.43 5.73 -10.55
N ARG A 30 6.35 5.76 -9.59
CA ARG A 30 6.09 6.20 -8.21
C ARG A 30 6.17 7.72 -8.13
N VAL A 31 5.13 8.36 -7.60
CA VAL A 31 5.01 9.82 -7.52
C VAL A 31 4.51 10.22 -6.13
N SER A 32 4.74 11.48 -5.76
CA SER A 32 4.42 11.99 -4.41
C SER A 32 3.41 13.12 -4.41
N THR A 33 3.09 13.67 -5.58
CA THR A 33 2.14 14.78 -5.74
C THR A 33 1.14 14.51 -6.87
N VAL A 34 0.00 15.21 -6.81
CA VAL A 34 -1.03 15.15 -7.84
C VAL A 34 -0.51 15.69 -9.17
N ASP A 35 0.26 16.77 -9.15
CA ASP A 35 0.85 17.36 -10.36
C ASP A 35 1.86 16.42 -11.05
N GLU A 36 2.65 15.66 -10.29
CA GLU A 36 3.50 14.60 -10.86
C GLU A 36 2.67 13.48 -11.48
N ALA A 37 1.60 13.05 -10.81
CA ALA A 37 0.68 12.04 -11.33
C ALA A 37 0.00 12.50 -12.64
N LEU A 38 -0.34 13.79 -12.75
CA LEU A 38 -0.90 14.38 -13.97
C LEU A 38 0.12 14.54 -15.09
N SER A 39 1.38 14.83 -14.74
CA SER A 39 2.48 14.96 -15.69
C SER A 39 2.96 13.61 -16.23
N THR A 40 2.58 12.51 -15.55
CA THR A 40 2.87 11.15 -15.98
C THR A 40 2.09 10.84 -17.27
N PRO A 41 2.70 10.17 -18.28
CA PRO A 41 2.01 9.81 -19.51
C PRO A 41 0.69 9.06 -19.26
N ALA A 42 -0.31 9.25 -20.13
CA ALA A 42 -1.67 8.72 -19.95
C ALA A 42 -1.75 7.18 -20.00
N ASP A 43 -0.72 6.53 -20.55
CA ASP A 43 -0.53 5.08 -20.66
C ASP A 43 0.37 4.49 -19.55
N THR A 44 0.75 5.31 -18.56
CA THR A 44 1.61 4.93 -17.44
C THR A 44 0.81 4.88 -16.13
N LEU A 45 1.05 3.85 -15.33
CA LEU A 45 0.47 3.67 -14.01
C LEU A 45 1.20 4.55 -13.01
N ALA A 46 0.51 5.56 -12.48
CA ALA A 46 1.06 6.41 -11.42
C ALA A 46 0.68 5.85 -10.05
N LEU A 47 1.70 5.54 -9.23
CA LEU A 47 1.57 5.13 -7.84
C LEU A 47 1.83 6.35 -6.95
N LEU A 48 0.76 7.05 -6.59
CA LEU A 48 0.78 8.26 -5.79
C LEU A 48 0.82 7.94 -4.30
N ALA A 49 1.96 8.18 -3.67
CA ALA A 49 2.14 8.12 -2.22
C ALA A 49 2.38 9.54 -1.67
N PRO A 50 1.32 10.21 -1.19
CA PRO A 50 1.42 11.61 -0.81
C PRO A 50 2.15 11.81 0.52
N ALA A 51 3.00 12.84 0.58
CA ALA A 51 3.58 13.30 1.85
C ALA A 51 2.56 14.03 2.73
N ASP A 52 1.58 14.70 2.10
CA ASP A 52 0.42 15.31 2.75
C ASP A 52 -0.87 14.71 2.18
N GLU A 53 -1.42 13.74 2.91
CA GLU A 53 -2.60 13.00 2.47
C GLU A 53 -3.85 13.89 2.39
N VAL A 54 -3.99 14.88 3.27
CA VAL A 54 -5.21 15.72 3.33
C VAL A 54 -5.22 16.67 2.14
N ALA A 55 -4.13 17.41 1.94
CA ALA A 55 -4.02 18.34 0.82
C ALA A 55 -4.16 17.60 -0.52
N THR A 56 -3.59 16.41 -0.64
CA THR A 56 -3.72 15.56 -1.84
C THR A 56 -5.17 15.18 -2.11
N ILE A 57 -5.93 14.81 -1.08
CA ILE A 57 -7.33 14.42 -1.25
C ILE A 57 -8.21 15.62 -1.61
N GLU A 58 -7.97 16.78 -1.00
CA GLU A 58 -8.66 18.02 -1.35
C GLU A 58 -8.37 18.42 -2.81
N GLU A 59 -7.11 18.30 -3.25
CA GLU A 59 -6.73 18.57 -4.62
C GLU A 59 -7.35 17.57 -5.62
N LEU A 60 -7.37 16.28 -5.29
CA LEU A 60 -8.00 15.26 -6.12
C LEU A 60 -9.52 15.46 -6.24
N ASP A 61 -10.21 15.84 -5.16
CA ASP A 61 -11.65 16.13 -5.20
C ASP A 61 -11.95 17.38 -6.05
N GLY A 62 -11.13 18.44 -5.94
CA GLY A 62 -11.26 19.66 -6.75
C GLY A 62 -10.80 19.52 -8.20
N GLY A 63 -9.92 18.55 -8.48
CA GLY A 63 -9.22 18.39 -9.76
C GLY A 63 -9.59 17.14 -10.56
N ARG A 64 -10.63 16.40 -10.15
CA ARG A 64 -10.98 15.08 -10.69
C ARG A 64 -11.02 15.01 -12.22
N ASP A 65 -11.61 16.01 -12.86
CA ASP A 65 -11.81 16.03 -14.31
C ASP A 65 -10.49 16.11 -15.09
N ARG A 66 -9.39 16.51 -14.44
CA ARG A 66 -8.03 16.50 -15.03
C ARG A 66 -7.53 15.08 -15.32
N PHE A 67 -8.14 14.05 -14.72
CA PHE A 67 -7.77 12.65 -14.92
C PHE A 67 -8.69 11.90 -15.90
N VAL A 68 -9.71 12.55 -16.47
CA VAL A 68 -10.76 11.89 -17.27
C VAL A 68 -10.22 11.25 -18.55
N ASP A 69 -9.20 11.83 -19.16
CA ASP A 69 -8.63 11.39 -20.43
C ASP A 69 -7.55 10.30 -20.27
N ARG A 70 -7.26 9.89 -19.03
CA ARG A 70 -6.24 8.86 -18.78
C ARG A 70 -6.76 7.48 -19.11
N VAL A 71 -5.91 6.69 -19.79
CA VAL A 71 -6.20 5.30 -20.14
C VAL A 71 -5.80 4.37 -18.99
N VAL A 72 -4.72 4.71 -18.29
CA VAL A 72 -4.19 3.96 -17.15
C VAL A 72 -4.45 4.72 -15.85
N PRO A 73 -4.92 4.03 -14.78
CA PRO A 73 -5.35 4.70 -13.56
C PRO A 73 -4.20 5.34 -12.78
N VAL A 74 -4.59 6.20 -11.85
CA VAL A 74 -3.73 6.62 -10.73
C VAL A 74 -4.15 5.82 -9.49
N VAL A 75 -3.17 5.27 -8.80
CA VAL A 75 -3.34 4.54 -7.53
C VAL A 75 -2.85 5.42 -6.41
N VAL A 76 -3.74 5.76 -5.48
CA VAL A 76 -3.41 6.61 -4.33
C VAL A 76 -3.25 5.73 -3.11
N PHE A 77 -2.10 5.82 -2.45
CA PHE A 77 -1.79 5.07 -1.23
C PHE A 77 -2.09 5.96 -0.03
N LEU A 78 -2.96 5.50 0.87
CA LEU A 78 -3.31 6.20 2.10
C LEU A 78 -3.07 5.29 3.30
N LEU A 79 -2.61 5.86 4.40
CA LEU A 79 -2.50 5.16 5.67
C LEU A 79 -3.89 4.83 6.20
N ARG A 80 -4.10 3.57 6.58
CA ARG A 80 -5.33 3.11 7.23
C ARG A 80 -5.50 3.77 8.60
N GLY A 81 -6.71 4.28 8.87
CA GLY A 81 -7.01 5.12 10.03
C GLY A 81 -6.34 6.50 9.98
N GLY A 82 -5.66 6.81 8.88
CA GLY A 82 -4.87 8.01 8.66
C GLY A 82 -5.70 9.26 8.40
N SER A 83 -5.01 10.37 8.18
CA SER A 83 -5.63 11.65 7.86
C SER A 83 -6.28 11.66 6.47
N GLY A 84 -5.66 11.00 5.49
CA GLY A 84 -6.15 10.88 4.13
C GLY A 84 -7.45 10.10 4.01
N GLU A 85 -7.54 8.95 4.68
CA GLU A 85 -8.78 8.16 4.69
C GLU A 85 -9.96 8.95 5.29
N ARG A 86 -9.71 9.67 6.40
CA ARG A 86 -10.72 10.55 7.00
C ARG A 86 -11.09 11.74 6.12
N ALA A 87 -10.14 12.29 5.37
CA ALA A 87 -10.41 13.34 4.39
C ALA A 87 -11.23 12.80 3.22
N LEU A 88 -10.90 11.60 2.72
CA LEU A 88 -11.61 10.93 1.64
C LEU A 88 -13.08 10.68 2.02
N ALA A 89 -13.35 10.25 3.25
CA ALA A 89 -14.70 10.08 3.79
C ALA A 89 -15.54 11.36 3.75
N LYS A 90 -14.91 12.54 3.73
CA LYS A 90 -15.55 13.86 3.67
C LYS A 90 -15.62 14.43 2.24
N ALA A 91 -15.05 13.75 1.25
CA ALA A 91 -15.03 14.14 -0.16
C ALA A 91 -15.96 13.22 -0.99
N PRO A 92 -17.30 13.41 -0.94
CA PRO A 92 -18.26 12.48 -1.52
C PRO A 92 -18.14 12.33 -3.05
N SER A 93 -17.71 13.38 -3.75
CA SER A 93 -17.46 13.39 -5.20
C SER A 93 -16.30 12.47 -5.57
N LEU A 94 -15.17 12.61 -4.88
CA LEU A 94 -14.01 11.75 -5.01
C LEU A 94 -14.32 10.32 -4.54
N LEU A 95 -15.03 10.15 -3.43
CA LEU A 95 -15.37 8.85 -2.87
C LEU A 95 -16.30 8.07 -3.81
N SER A 96 -17.24 8.73 -4.49
CA SER A 96 -18.06 8.10 -5.54
C SER A 96 -17.23 7.66 -6.75
N TRP A 97 -16.17 8.40 -7.09
CA TRP A 97 -15.27 8.06 -8.19
C TRP A 97 -14.30 6.93 -7.83
N VAL A 98 -13.80 6.97 -6.60
CA VAL A 98 -12.93 5.94 -6.02
C VAL A 98 -13.70 4.65 -5.79
N ARG A 99 -14.94 4.67 -5.29
CA ARG A 99 -15.74 3.46 -5.00
C ARG A 99 -15.98 2.55 -6.20
N SER A 100 -16.06 3.11 -7.41
CA SER A 100 -16.13 2.30 -8.64
C SER A 100 -14.82 1.56 -8.94
N ASN A 101 -13.74 1.86 -8.22
CA ASN A 101 -12.36 1.34 -8.37
C ASN A 101 -11.67 1.19 -7.00
N LEU A 102 -12.43 0.93 -5.92
CA LEU A 102 -11.91 0.75 -4.58
C LEU A 102 -11.67 -0.74 -4.42
N ILE A 103 -10.43 -1.12 -4.20
CA ILE A 103 -10.11 -2.45 -3.69
C ILE A 103 -9.99 -2.28 -2.19
N ASP A 104 -10.99 -2.72 -1.45
CA ASP A 104 -10.90 -2.85 0.01
C ASP A 104 -10.17 -4.17 0.31
N PRO A 105 -8.95 -4.15 0.86
CA PRO A 105 -8.22 -5.37 1.19
C PRO A 105 -8.94 -6.21 2.26
N SER A 106 -9.88 -5.64 3.00
CA SER A 106 -10.70 -6.36 3.99
C SER A 106 -11.96 -7.02 3.41
N GLU A 107 -12.31 -6.70 2.16
CA GLU A 107 -13.30 -7.46 1.38
C GLU A 107 -12.66 -8.53 0.49
N GLN A 108 -11.32 -8.55 0.42
CA GLN A 108 -10.56 -9.73 -0.03
C GLN A 108 -10.47 -10.71 1.15
N ASP A 109 -10.51 -12.02 0.85
CA ASP A 109 -10.65 -13.15 1.78
C ASP A 109 -10.05 -12.93 3.18
N PRO A 110 -10.66 -13.48 4.26
CA PRO A 110 -10.12 -13.37 5.61
C PRO A 110 -8.66 -13.78 5.59
N PHE A 111 -7.78 -12.86 6.02
CA PHE A 111 -6.34 -13.02 6.04
C PHE A 111 -5.96 -14.43 6.52
N ASP A 112 -5.55 -15.27 5.58
CA ASP A 112 -5.14 -16.64 5.85
C ASP A 112 -3.74 -16.58 6.44
N ALA A 113 -3.68 -16.51 7.78
CA ALA A 113 -2.44 -16.43 8.52
C ALA A 113 -1.51 -17.62 8.23
N ASP A 114 -2.07 -18.80 7.92
CA ASP A 114 -1.30 -19.99 7.58
C ASP A 114 -0.65 -19.84 6.20
N ALA A 115 -1.41 -19.39 5.19
CA ALA A 115 -0.87 -19.12 3.86
C ALA A 115 0.18 -18.00 3.88
N ALA A 116 -0.07 -16.93 4.64
CA ALA A 116 0.87 -15.81 4.79
C ALA A 116 2.16 -16.22 5.51
N ARG A 117 2.07 -17.17 6.46
CA ARG A 117 3.22 -17.78 7.15
C ARG A 117 4.04 -18.67 6.24
N GLU A 118 3.40 -19.52 5.43
CA GLU A 118 4.10 -20.34 4.42
C GLU A 118 4.86 -19.47 3.41
N GLU A 119 4.24 -18.37 2.97
CA GLU A 119 4.88 -17.44 2.05
C GLU A 119 6.08 -16.74 2.70
N PHE A 120 5.95 -16.30 3.95
CA PHE A 120 7.06 -15.73 4.72
C PHE A 120 8.24 -16.71 4.80
N ILE A 121 7.98 -17.99 5.13
CA ILE A 121 9.03 -19.02 5.20
C ILE A 121 9.69 -19.23 3.84
N ARG A 122 8.91 -19.25 2.76
CA ARG A 122 9.42 -19.41 1.40
C ARG A 122 10.35 -18.27 0.99
N TYR A 123 10.01 -17.05 1.38
CA TYR A 123 10.78 -15.86 1.03
C TYR A 123 11.99 -15.64 1.93
N ALA A 124 11.79 -15.62 3.25
CA ALA A 124 12.83 -15.33 4.24
C ALA A 124 13.70 -16.56 4.58
N GLY A 125 13.28 -17.77 4.21
CA GLY A 125 13.95 -19.03 4.56
C GLY A 125 13.90 -19.36 6.06
N LYS A 126 13.06 -18.66 6.82
CA LYS A 126 12.94 -18.71 8.29
C LYS A 126 11.49 -18.57 8.71
N THR A 127 11.14 -19.11 9.88
CA THR A 127 9.83 -18.81 10.46
C THR A 127 9.80 -17.36 10.98
N PRO A 128 8.61 -16.75 11.12
CA PRO A 128 8.46 -15.44 11.76
C PRO A 128 9.16 -15.35 13.12
N GLU A 129 9.05 -16.37 13.98
CA GLU A 129 9.64 -16.37 15.33
C GLU A 129 11.16 -16.45 15.29
N GLU A 130 11.71 -17.26 14.38
CA GLU A 130 13.16 -17.34 14.16
C GLU A 130 13.71 -15.99 13.70
N TRP A 131 13.01 -15.34 12.76
CA TRP A 131 13.37 -14.00 12.27
C TRP A 131 13.36 -12.96 13.40
N LEU A 132 12.32 -12.95 14.23
CA LEU A 132 12.21 -12.04 15.37
C LEU A 132 13.26 -12.35 16.45
N ALA A 133 13.61 -13.62 16.67
CA ALA A 133 14.70 -13.99 17.55
C ALA A 133 16.05 -13.46 17.03
N MET A 134 16.32 -13.55 15.72
CA MET A 134 17.50 -12.95 15.09
C MET A 134 17.51 -11.43 15.26
N ARG A 135 16.36 -10.75 15.08
CA ARG A 135 16.24 -9.31 15.32
C ARG A 135 16.60 -8.94 16.76
N ARG A 136 16.05 -9.67 17.74
CA ARG A 136 16.32 -9.46 19.18
C ARG A 136 17.79 -9.67 19.54
N ARG A 137 18.49 -10.55 18.82
CA ARG A 137 19.95 -10.78 18.96
C ARG A 137 20.81 -9.78 18.19
N GLY A 138 20.22 -8.88 17.39
CA GLY A 138 20.94 -7.91 16.58
C GLY A 138 21.62 -8.52 15.35
N GLU A 139 21.15 -9.68 14.88
CA GLU A 139 21.74 -10.42 13.76
C GLU A 139 21.22 -9.96 12.39
N LEU A 140 20.14 -9.18 12.38
CA LEU A 140 19.56 -8.60 11.16
C LEU A 140 20.11 -7.21 10.89
N ASP A 141 20.37 -6.91 9.62
CA ASP A 141 20.80 -5.59 9.19
C ASP A 141 19.66 -4.55 9.29
N GLY A 142 20.01 -3.27 9.13
CA GLY A 142 19.05 -2.16 9.16
C GLY A 142 18.46 -1.83 7.79
N SER A 143 18.53 -2.74 6.83
CA SER A 143 18.04 -2.50 5.47
C SER A 143 16.51 -2.36 5.47
N PRO A 144 15.93 -1.59 4.53
CA PRO A 144 14.47 -1.47 4.39
C PRO A 144 13.78 -2.82 4.22
N GLU A 145 14.38 -3.74 3.45
CA GLU A 145 13.89 -5.11 3.27
C GLU A 145 13.82 -5.87 4.59
N SER A 146 14.88 -5.79 5.40
CA SER A 146 14.94 -6.43 6.72
C SER A 146 13.92 -5.84 7.70
N LEU A 147 13.70 -4.52 7.64
CA LEU A 147 12.65 -3.85 8.41
C LEU A 147 11.25 -4.29 7.98
N GLY A 148 10.99 -4.41 6.67
CA GLY A 148 9.72 -4.91 6.13
C GLY A 148 9.45 -6.35 6.55
N LEU A 149 10.45 -7.23 6.47
CA LEU A 149 10.33 -8.62 6.95
C LEU A 149 10.15 -8.70 8.46
N THR A 150 10.80 -7.84 9.25
CA THR A 150 10.57 -7.78 10.70
C THR A 150 9.13 -7.37 11.02
N TYR A 151 8.59 -6.38 10.31
CA TYR A 151 7.20 -5.95 10.50
C TYR A 151 6.21 -7.06 10.13
N ARG A 152 6.43 -7.72 8.98
CA ARG A 152 5.61 -8.87 8.54
C ARG A 152 5.69 -10.03 9.52
N ALA A 153 6.86 -10.31 10.10
CA ALA A 153 7.02 -11.34 11.12
C ALA A 153 6.26 -11.01 12.41
N LEU A 154 6.23 -9.73 12.84
CA LEU A 154 5.44 -9.29 14.01
C LEU A 154 3.93 -9.45 13.80
N LEU A 155 3.41 -9.19 12.60
CA LEU A 155 1.99 -9.38 12.29
C LEU A 155 1.57 -10.86 12.27
N LEU A 156 2.49 -11.75 11.90
CA LEU A 156 2.29 -13.20 11.90
C LEU A 156 2.49 -13.83 13.29
N GLU A 157 3.09 -13.10 14.24
CA GLU A 157 3.14 -13.45 15.66
C GLU A 157 1.77 -13.10 16.31
N GLY A 158 0.71 -13.81 15.88
CA GLY A 158 -0.67 -13.69 16.39
C GLY A 158 -0.96 -14.57 17.63
N PRO A 159 -2.09 -14.35 18.34
CA PRO A 159 -2.25 -14.34 19.80
C PRO A 159 -2.29 -15.70 20.54
N ASP A 160 -1.70 -16.76 20.00
CA ASP A 160 -1.79 -18.10 20.62
C ASP A 160 -0.86 -18.32 21.84
N ASP A 161 -0.02 -17.35 22.20
CA ASP A 161 0.94 -17.44 23.32
C ASP A 161 0.60 -16.53 24.52
N LEU A 162 -0.65 -16.08 24.66
CA LEU A 162 -1.17 -15.42 25.88
C LEU A 162 -2.22 -16.28 26.64
N ALA A 163 -2.14 -17.60 26.52
CA ALA A 163 -2.94 -18.56 27.30
C ALA A 163 -2.18 -19.10 28.53
#